data_AF-A0A2P8FYK8-F1
#
_entry.id   AF-A0A2P8FYK8-F1
#
_cell.length_a   1.000
_cell.length_b   1.000
_cell.length_c   1.000
_cell.angle_alpha   90.00
_cell.angle_beta   90.00
_cell.angle_gamma   90.00
#
_symmetry.space_group_name_H-M   'P 1'
#
loop_
_entity.id
_entity.type
_entity.pdbx_description
1 polymer ?
#
loop_
_entity_poly.entity_id
_entity_poly.type
_entity_poly.pdbx_seq_one_letter_code
_entity_poly.pdbx_strand_id
1 'polypeptide(L)'
;MHIETSLDDPALVPIKQRLLHRFAKAKEAVGPRWREMLAQHDPFFDTRTGEAYMRSVAQAYSDARRGHVDRIERVTRALERIAGIPSSPI
;
A
#
# COMPACT_ATOMS: atom_id res chain seq x y z
N MET A 1 -7.49 22.78 -30.93
CA MET A 1 -6.60 22.65 -29.76
C MET A 1 -6.85 21.27 -29.16
N HIS A 2 -5.97 20.31 -29.42
CA HIS A 2 -6.00 19.03 -28.71
C HIS A 2 -5.41 19.28 -27.31
N ILE A 3 -6.24 19.10 -26.28
CA ILE A 3 -5.76 19.06 -24.91
C ILE A 3 -5.22 17.66 -24.72
N GLU A 4 -3.90 17.52 -24.86
CA GLU A 4 -3.18 16.35 -24.41
C GLU A 4 -3.28 16.34 -22.87
N THR A 5 -4.27 15.63 -22.34
CA THR A 5 -4.38 15.39 -20.90
C THR A 5 -3.21 14.49 -20.51
N SER A 6 -2.11 15.08 -20.05
CA SER A 6 -1.00 14.34 -19.46
C SER A 6 -1.54 13.45 -18.34
N LEU A 7 -1.37 12.14 -18.49
CA LEU A 7 -1.77 11.11 -17.50
C LEU A 7 -0.93 11.16 -16.21
N ASP A 8 -0.02 12.13 -16.10
CA ASP A 8 0.91 12.33 -14.99
C ASP A 8 0.38 13.26 -13.90
N ASP A 9 -0.89 13.66 -13.92
CA ASP A 9 -1.47 14.41 -12.81
C ASP A 9 -1.89 13.44 -11.68
N PRO A 10 -1.17 13.37 -10.55
CA PRO A 10 -1.51 12.47 -9.46
C PRO A 10 -2.86 12.79 -8.82
N ALA A 11 -3.45 13.96 -9.09
CA ALA A 11 -4.80 14.31 -8.66
C ALA A 11 -5.90 13.58 -9.46
N LEU A 12 -5.62 13.11 -10.68
CA LEU A 12 -6.55 12.35 -11.51
C LEU A 12 -6.51 10.84 -11.24
N VAL A 13 -5.47 10.36 -10.56
CA VAL A 13 -5.33 8.94 -10.18
C VAL A 13 -6.16 8.66 -8.92
N PRO A 14 -7.06 7.65 -8.93
CA PRO A 14 -7.84 7.30 -7.75
C PRO A 14 -6.97 7.04 -6.51
N ILE A 15 -7.37 7.54 -5.34
CA ILE A 15 -6.66 7.39 -4.06
C ILE A 15 -6.17 5.95 -3.84
N LYS A 16 -7.03 4.97 -4.16
CA LYS A 16 -6.70 3.55 -4.03
C LYS A 16 -5.53 3.12 -4.93
N GLN A 17 -5.46 3.60 -6.16
CA GLN A 17 -4.36 3.31 -7.08
C GLN A 17 -3.05 3.94 -6.60
N ARG A 18 -3.11 5.18 -6.12
CA ARG A 18 -1.96 5.87 -5.51
C ARG A 18 -1.42 5.10 -4.31
N LEU A 19 -2.31 4.60 -3.45
CA LEU A 19 -1.94 3.76 -2.31
C LEU A 19 -1.32 2.43 -2.74
N LEU A 20 -1.90 1.74 -3.73
CA LEU A 20 -1.34 0.48 -4.25
C LEU A 20 0.04 0.67 -4.89
N HIS A 21 0.26 1.79 -5.58
CA HIS A 21 1.58 2.14 -6.13
C HIS A 21 2.62 2.35 -5.01
N ARG A 22 2.26 3.06 -3.95
CA ARG A 22 3.12 3.23 -2.78
C ARG A 22 3.39 1.92 -2.05
N PHE A 23 2.35 1.09 -1.90
CA PHE A 23 2.49 -0.26 -1.37
C PHE A 23 3.48 -1.08 -2.20
N ALA A 24 3.40 -1.01 -3.54
CA ALA A 24 4.31 -1.72 -4.44
C ALA A 24 5.77 -1.33 -4.18
N LYS A 25 6.04 -0.01 -4.14
CA LYS A 25 7.38 0.54 -3.87
C LYS A 25 7.91 0.12 -2.51
N ALA A 26 7.08 0.24 -1.46
CA ALA A 26 7.48 -0.17 -0.11
C ALA A 26 7.71 -1.69 -0.01
N LYS A 27 6.86 -2.48 -0.66
CA LYS A 27 6.99 -3.95 -0.71
C LYS A 27 8.25 -4.38 -1.44
N GLU A 28 8.63 -3.71 -2.51
CA GLU A 28 9.88 -3.97 -3.21
C GLU A 28 11.10 -3.68 -2.32
N ALA A 29 11.08 -2.56 -1.60
CA ALA A 29 12.16 -2.18 -0.69
C ALA A 29 12.31 -3.14 0.51
N VAL A 30 11.19 -3.61 1.10
CA VAL A 30 11.23 -4.59 2.21
C VAL A 30 11.49 -6.02 1.73
N GLY A 31 11.07 -6.34 0.50
CA GLY A 31 11.27 -7.65 -0.11
C GLY A 31 10.15 -8.67 0.11
N PRO A 32 10.36 -9.94 -0.31
CA PRO A 32 9.30 -10.95 -0.40
C PRO A 32 8.69 -11.34 0.96
N ARG A 33 9.43 -11.17 2.06
CA ARG A 33 9.00 -11.48 3.44
C ARG A 33 8.29 -10.31 4.13
N TRP A 34 7.80 -9.33 3.39
CA TRP A 34 7.16 -8.11 3.93
C TRP A 34 6.05 -8.36 4.97
N ARG A 35 5.28 -9.46 4.87
CA ARG A 35 4.25 -9.80 5.86
C ARG A 35 4.84 -10.17 7.22
N GLU A 36 5.89 -10.97 7.19
CA GLU A 36 6.60 -11.39 8.41
C GLU A 36 7.32 -10.18 9.02
N MET A 37 7.92 -9.33 8.19
CA MET A 37 8.52 -8.07 8.65
C MET A 37 7.48 -7.16 9.32
N LEU A 38 6.28 -7.03 8.76
CA LEU A 38 5.20 -6.26 9.39
C LEU A 38 4.81 -6.83 10.76
N ALA A 39 4.64 -8.15 10.88
CA ALA A 39 4.31 -8.79 12.15
C ALA A 39 5.40 -8.61 13.21
N GLN A 40 6.68 -8.60 12.79
CA GLN A 40 7.82 -8.37 13.70
C GLN A 40 7.94 -6.92 14.18
N HIS A 41 7.56 -5.95 13.34
CA HIS A 41 7.74 -4.52 13.62
C HIS A 41 6.51 -3.84 14.22
N ASP A 42 5.30 -4.37 14.00
CA ASP A 42 4.07 -3.81 14.53
C ASP A 42 3.15 -4.95 15.03
N PRO A 43 2.93 -5.07 16.36
CA PRO A 43 2.14 -6.12 16.98
C PRO A 43 0.71 -6.24 16.45
N PHE A 44 0.16 -5.17 15.86
CA PHE A 44 -1.15 -5.26 15.22
C PHE A 44 -1.16 -6.30 14.09
N PHE A 45 -0.08 -6.40 13.31
CA PHE A 45 0.02 -7.33 12.18
C PHE A 45 0.27 -8.77 12.59
N ASP A 46 0.67 -9.01 13.84
CA ASP A 46 0.75 -10.35 14.44
C ASP A 46 -0.60 -10.85 14.99
N THR A 47 -1.66 -10.04 14.89
CA THR A 47 -3.02 -10.47 15.24
C THR A 47 -3.75 -11.06 14.02
N ARG A 48 -4.78 -11.87 14.28
CA ARG A 48 -5.70 -12.39 13.24
C ARG A 48 -6.30 -11.26 12.38
N THR A 49 -6.62 -10.13 13.01
CA THR A 49 -7.16 -8.94 12.31
C THR A 49 -6.10 -8.33 11.39
N GLY A 50 -4.87 -8.16 11.88
CA GLY A 50 -3.77 -7.65 11.09
C GLY A 50 -3.40 -8.56 9.92
N GLU A 51 -3.40 -9.87 10.13
CA GLU A 51 -3.22 -10.85 9.05
C GLU A 51 -4.29 -10.71 7.95
N ALA A 52 -5.56 -10.53 8.36
CA ALA A 52 -6.65 -10.28 7.42
C ALA A 52 -6.46 -8.98 6.63
N TYR A 53 -5.86 -7.94 7.23
CA TYR A 53 -5.51 -6.70 6.53
C TYR A 53 -4.42 -6.97 5.49
N MET A 54 -3.32 -7.64 5.87
CA MET A 54 -2.24 -7.99 4.94
C MET A 54 -2.74 -8.85 3.77
N ARG A 55 -3.63 -9.81 4.04
CA ARG A 55 -4.26 -10.64 3.00
C ARG A 55 -5.15 -9.81 2.08
N SER A 56 -5.96 -8.93 2.64
CA SER A 56 -6.84 -8.04 1.87
C SER A 56 -6.05 -7.12 0.95
N VAL A 57 -4.92 -6.58 1.40
CA VAL A 57 -4.05 -5.71 0.61
C VAL A 57 -3.32 -6.49 -0.48
N ALA A 58 -2.87 -7.71 -0.19
CA ALA A 58 -2.27 -8.56 -1.21
C ALA A 58 -3.25 -8.91 -2.34
N GLN A 59 -4.52 -9.16 -2.00
CA GLN A 59 -5.57 -9.34 -3.01
C GLN A 59 -5.86 -8.07 -3.79
N ALA A 60 -5.89 -6.91 -3.11
CA ALA A 60 -6.09 -5.60 -3.74
C ALA A 60 -4.96 -5.25 -4.72
N TYR A 61 -3.74 -5.69 -4.43
CA TYR A 61 -2.59 -5.49 -5.30
C TYR A 61 -2.69 -6.29 -6.61
N SER A 62 -3.28 -7.48 -6.58
CA SER A 62 -3.55 -8.28 -7.78
C SER A 62 -4.82 -7.83 -8.52
N ASP A 63 -5.82 -7.35 -7.79
CA ASP A 63 -7.10 -6.87 -8.33
C ASP A 63 -7.54 -5.63 -7.56
N ALA A 64 -7.34 -4.46 -8.18
CA ALA A 64 -7.62 -3.17 -7.56
C ALA A 64 -9.11 -2.93 -7.27
N ARG A 65 -10.03 -3.81 -7.69
CA ARG A 65 -11.44 -3.77 -7.26
C ARG A 65 -11.62 -4.29 -5.83
N ARG A 66 -10.66 -5.08 -5.32
CA ARG A 66 -10.70 -5.71 -3.99
C ARG A 66 -10.00 -4.87 -2.93
N GLY A 67 -10.36 -5.08 -1.66
CA GLY A 67 -9.75 -4.40 -0.52
C GLY A 67 -10.20 -2.96 -0.30
N HIS A 68 -10.13 -2.54 0.96
CA HIS A 68 -10.57 -1.21 1.41
C HIS A 68 -9.38 -0.26 1.50
N VAL A 69 -9.63 1.02 1.16
CA VAL A 69 -8.63 2.10 1.19
C VAL A 69 -7.92 2.17 2.54
N ASP A 70 -8.66 2.12 3.65
CA ASP A 70 -8.09 2.20 5.00
C ASP A 70 -7.11 1.06 5.32
N ARG A 71 -7.40 -0.15 4.83
CA ARG A 71 -6.52 -1.31 5.05
C ARG A 71 -5.25 -1.17 4.23
N ILE A 72 -5.38 -0.72 2.98
CA ILE A 72 -4.24 -0.48 2.10
C ILE A 72 -3.37 0.62 2.70
N GLU A 73 -3.95 1.73 3.15
CA GLU A 73 -3.22 2.82 3.78
C GLU A 73 -2.46 2.36 5.02
N ARG A 74 -3.12 1.66 5.95
CA ARG A 74 -2.49 1.20 7.19
C ARG A 74 -1.31 0.28 6.92
N VAL A 75 -1.47 -0.70 6.03
CA VAL A 75 -0.40 -1.63 5.63
C VAL A 75 0.72 -0.87 4.92
N THR A 76 0.38 0.05 4.01
CA THR A 76 1.36 0.84 3.24
C THR A 76 2.21 1.69 4.16
N ARG A 77 1.60 2.45 5.07
CA ARG A 77 2.34 3.30 6.02
C ARG A 77 3.24 2.48 6.93
N ALA A 78 2.77 1.34 7.42
CA ALA A 78 3.59 0.45 8.24
C ALA A 78 4.79 -0.09 7.45
N LEU A 79 4.58 -0.45 6.18
CA LEU A 79 5.62 -0.98 5.32
C LEU A 79 6.64 0.09 4.90
N GLU A 80 6.18 1.31 4.62
CA GLU A 80 7.04 2.47 4.35
C GLU A 80 7.95 2.80 5.53
N ARG A 81 7.46 2.68 6.78
CA ARG A 81 8.30 2.85 7.97
C ARG A 81 9.42 1.81 8.04
N ILE A 82 9.11 0.55 7.75
CA ILE A 82 10.13 -0.52 7.70
C ILE A 82 11.13 -0.26 6.57
N ALA A 83 10.64 0.22 5.42
CA ALA A 83 11.47 0.55 4.25
C ALA A 83 12.28 1.86 4.40
N GLY A 84 12.06 2.66 5.44
CA GLY A 84 12.64 3.99 5.57
C GLY A 84 12.15 5.01 4.53
N ILE A 85 10.98 4.78 3.92
CA ILE A 85 10.38 5.67 2.93
C ILE A 85 9.52 6.71 3.65
N PRO A 86 9.71 8.02 3.42
CA PRO A 86 8.89 9.05 4.04
C PRO A 86 7.43 8.95 3.58
N SER A 87 6.52 8.78 4.53
CA SER A 87 5.08 8.70 4.27
C SER A 87 4.46 10.09 4.08
N SER A 88 4.34 10.57 2.83
CA SER A 88 3.58 11.79 2.54
C SER A 88 2.06 11.58 2.71
N PRO A 89 1.27 12.62 3.01
CA PRO A 89 -0.19 12.57 2.91
C PRO A 89 -0.64 12.22 1.47
N ILE A 90 -1.75 11.49 1.33
CA ILE A 90 -2.37 11.19 0.03
C ILE A 90 -3.46 12.19 -0.27
#